data_AF-A0A444KRK8-F1
#
_entry.id   AF-A0A444KRK8-F1
#
_cell.length_a   1.000
_cell.length_b   1.000
_cell.length_c   1.000
_cell.angle_alpha   90.00
_cell.angle_beta   90.00
_cell.angle_gamma   90.00
#
_symmetry.space_group_name_H-M   'P 1'
#
loop_
_entity.id
_entity.type
_entity.pdbx_description
1 polymer ?
#
loop_
_entity_poly.entity_id
_entity_poly.type
_entity_poly.pdbx_seq_one_letter_code
_entity_poly.pdbx_strand_id
1 'polypeptide(L)'
;PMLPERLRPLLRAALKYAADARLKARVATLVASRGFVLHPMDWMPPASDQESPEVYAPWADWQAGADGEKQSRREQLTAETWDDFYPAARRTALVDLRRTTPALARTLIETKGASEPAEVRLALVELMRFGLGADDVPFLKSLSADRSGKVREMAGRLLARLGEHGNPADGGSEDPTAELAAFIEEGKSGFIRRRTTYAPMKLKSPAQQARRADLFASCYFGDLVARFGKTEPDFISAWQFGVDDNADRFLVLMVSVSGSDAAVACLADRLVAEGGKLPLLALQLMLRLDSGRKRLLISQILNDAQNLHALNLVEGVEAGWLDWGDLAKGKTLSALRSAVSGDNDVMKRSAEQYLEAIGFLATAATADKLIGEVVTAGLPPASPSLGLLRLNAALAENRSQSER
;
A
#
# COMPACT_ATOMS: atom_id res chain seq x y z
N PRO A 1 5.34 -4.03 25.74
CA PRO A 1 5.99 -3.20 26.79
C PRO A 1 6.50 -1.88 26.18
N MET A 2 6.72 -0.85 26.99
CA MET A 2 7.37 0.38 26.52
C MET A 2 8.82 0.10 26.10
N LEU A 3 9.31 0.82 25.10
CA LEU A 3 10.69 0.70 24.64
C LEU A 3 11.65 1.04 25.80
N PRO A 4 12.66 0.18 26.10
CA PRO A 4 13.60 0.45 27.19
C PRO A 4 14.34 1.78 27.04
N GLU A 5 14.54 2.49 28.16
CA GLU A 5 15.21 3.81 28.20
C GLU A 5 16.55 3.83 27.44
N ARG A 6 17.35 2.75 27.57
CA ARG A 6 18.64 2.61 26.86
C ARG A 6 18.53 2.69 25.33
N LEU A 7 17.39 2.32 24.75
CA LEU A 7 17.17 2.35 23.29
C LEU A 7 16.54 3.65 22.79
N ARG A 8 15.98 4.48 23.68
CA ARG A 8 15.32 5.73 23.31
C ARG A 8 16.24 6.73 22.57
N PRO A 9 17.55 6.85 22.87
CA PRO A 9 18.45 7.69 22.07
C PRO A 9 18.54 7.25 20.61
N LEU A 10 18.60 5.94 20.35
CA LEU A 10 18.62 5.39 18.98
C LEU A 10 17.28 5.63 18.27
N LEU A 11 16.16 5.45 18.98
CA LEU A 11 14.84 5.78 18.49
C LEU A 11 14.75 7.26 18.06
N ARG A 12 15.13 8.19 18.93
CA ARG A 12 15.10 9.63 18.64
C ARG A 12 15.98 9.99 17.45
N ALA A 13 17.16 9.36 17.33
CA ALA A 13 18.03 9.55 16.17
C ALA A 13 17.36 9.09 14.87
N ALA A 14 16.72 7.91 14.87
CA ALA A 14 15.99 7.40 13.71
C ALA A 14 14.79 8.31 13.35
N LEU A 15 13.98 8.72 14.33
CA LEU A 15 12.85 9.62 14.12
C LEU A 15 13.25 11.01 13.62
N LYS A 16 14.41 11.51 14.05
CA LYS A 16 14.95 12.80 13.60
C LYS A 16 15.43 12.73 12.14
N TYR A 17 15.94 11.58 11.72
CA TYR A 17 16.38 11.37 10.34
C TYR A 17 15.22 11.14 9.36
N ALA A 18 14.16 10.47 9.82
CA ALA A 18 12.93 10.25 9.05
C ALA A 18 12.31 11.59 8.59
N ALA A 19 12.31 11.83 7.28
CA ALA A 19 12.02 13.13 6.69
C ALA A 19 10.54 13.57 6.79
N ASP A 20 9.61 12.60 6.83
CA ASP A 20 8.17 12.85 6.80
C ASP A 20 7.41 11.98 7.81
N ALA A 21 6.10 12.21 7.94
CA ALA A 21 5.24 11.49 8.86
C ALA A 21 5.18 9.98 8.58
N ARG A 22 5.22 9.59 7.30
CA ARG A 22 5.14 8.20 6.84
C ARG A 22 6.41 7.43 7.20
N LEU A 23 7.58 8.03 7.01
CA LEU A 23 8.85 7.45 7.43
C LEU A 23 8.93 7.33 8.96
N LYS A 24 8.41 8.31 9.71
CA LYS A 24 8.30 8.20 11.17
C LYS A 24 7.34 7.07 11.59
N ALA A 25 6.21 6.91 10.89
CA ALA A 25 5.31 5.78 11.11
C ALA A 25 6.01 4.44 10.83
N ARG A 26 6.87 4.34 9.81
CA ARG A 26 7.70 3.14 9.58
C ARG A 26 8.65 2.83 10.75
N VAL A 27 9.27 3.85 11.35
CA VAL A 27 10.08 3.68 12.58
C VAL A 27 9.21 3.10 13.70
N ALA A 28 8.01 3.66 13.91
CA ALA A 28 7.06 3.17 14.91
C ALA A 28 6.60 1.73 14.64
N THR A 29 6.34 1.40 13.37
CA THR A 29 6.00 0.06 12.88
C THR A 29 7.12 -0.95 13.12
N LEU A 30 8.38 -0.58 12.87
CA LEU A 30 9.52 -1.44 13.17
C LEU A 30 9.56 -1.79 14.66
N VAL A 31 9.43 -0.79 15.54
CA VAL A 31 9.46 -1.01 17.00
C VAL A 31 8.28 -1.88 17.46
N ALA A 32 7.08 -1.59 16.94
CA ALA A 32 5.86 -2.39 17.21
C ALA A 32 6.01 -3.84 16.75
N SER A 33 6.60 -4.08 15.57
CA SER A 33 6.86 -5.43 15.05
C SER A 33 7.78 -6.26 15.94
N ARG A 34 8.57 -5.61 16.81
CA ARG A 34 9.46 -6.24 17.79
C ARG A 34 8.84 -6.35 19.19
N GLY A 35 7.55 -6.03 19.33
CA GLY A 35 6.80 -6.16 20.58
C GLY A 35 6.97 -5.00 21.55
N PHE A 36 7.53 -3.88 21.09
CA PHE A 36 7.71 -2.67 21.90
C PHE A 36 6.76 -1.55 21.45
N VAL A 37 6.45 -0.66 22.36
CA VAL A 37 5.67 0.55 22.11
C VAL A 37 6.58 1.75 22.36
N LEU A 38 6.48 2.80 21.55
CA LEU A 38 7.28 4.02 21.73
C LEU A 38 6.96 4.72 23.08
N HIS A 39 7.70 5.77 23.42
CA HIS A 39 7.28 6.65 24.52
C HIS A 39 6.56 7.88 23.94
N PRO A 40 5.42 8.34 24.50
CA PRO A 40 4.70 9.52 23.99
C PRO A 40 5.56 10.78 23.85
N MET A 41 6.50 11.00 24.78
CA MET A 41 7.46 12.12 24.68
C MET A 41 8.50 11.99 23.55
N ASP A 42 8.67 10.81 22.95
CA ASP A 42 9.57 10.65 21.80
C ASP A 42 8.79 10.78 20.49
N TRP A 43 7.58 10.23 20.44
CA TRP A 43 6.70 10.30 19.27
C TRP A 43 5.27 9.92 19.64
N MET A 44 4.32 10.54 18.94
CA MET A 44 2.90 10.21 18.98
C MET A 44 2.30 10.31 17.58
N PRO A 45 1.30 9.47 17.26
CA PRO A 45 0.54 9.63 16.03
C PRO A 45 -0.29 10.93 16.10
N PRO A 46 -0.55 11.60 14.96
CA PRO A 46 -1.54 12.68 14.91
C PRO A 46 -2.95 12.15 15.25
N ALA A 47 -3.85 13.04 15.66
CA ALA A 47 -5.24 12.66 15.98
C ALA A 47 -5.99 12.04 14.79
N SER A 48 -5.64 12.43 13.56
CA SER A 48 -6.21 11.91 12.31
C SER A 48 -5.45 10.72 11.72
N ASP A 49 -4.54 10.11 12.49
CA ASP A 49 -3.66 9.08 11.97
C ASP A 49 -4.41 7.80 11.58
N GLN A 50 -4.06 7.26 10.42
CA GLN A 50 -4.59 5.98 9.93
C GLN A 50 -3.51 4.98 9.51
N GLU A 51 -2.24 5.41 9.53
CA GLU A 51 -1.10 4.66 8.99
C GLU A 51 -0.29 3.96 10.09
N SER A 52 -0.37 4.44 11.33
CA SER A 52 0.38 3.85 12.44
C SER A 52 -0.18 2.48 12.83
N PRO A 53 0.66 1.62 13.42
CA PRO A 53 0.22 0.35 13.97
C PRO A 53 -0.95 0.51 14.94
N GLU A 54 -1.85 -0.49 14.93
CA GLU A 54 -3.08 -0.55 15.74
C GLU A 54 -2.82 -0.33 17.25
N VAL A 55 -1.64 -0.73 17.75
CA VAL A 55 -1.21 -0.51 19.14
C VAL A 55 -1.17 0.97 19.55
N TYR A 56 -1.11 1.90 18.60
CA TYR A 56 -1.08 3.35 18.85
C TYR A 56 -2.46 4.02 18.76
N ALA A 57 -3.53 3.28 18.43
CA ALA A 57 -4.88 3.82 18.38
C ALA A 57 -5.30 4.55 19.67
N PRO A 58 -5.01 4.06 20.89
CA PRO A 58 -5.34 4.78 22.12
C PRO A 58 -4.67 6.16 22.24
N TRP A 59 -3.48 6.34 21.65
CA TRP A 59 -2.79 7.63 21.69
C TRP A 59 -3.33 8.62 20.66
N ALA A 60 -3.74 8.14 19.48
CA ALA A 60 -4.44 8.98 18.51
C ALA A 60 -5.78 9.48 19.08
N ASP A 61 -6.51 8.59 19.76
CA ASP A 61 -7.76 8.96 20.46
C ASP A 61 -7.48 9.97 21.59
N TRP A 62 -6.43 9.77 22.39
CA TRP A 62 -6.05 10.73 23.44
C TRP A 62 -5.70 12.11 22.86
N GLN A 63 -4.96 12.18 21.74
CA GLN A 63 -4.72 13.45 21.03
C GLN A 63 -6.01 14.10 20.50
N ALA A 64 -7.02 13.30 20.17
CA ALA A 64 -8.34 13.77 19.78
C ALA A 64 -9.22 14.19 20.97
N GLY A 65 -8.70 14.16 22.21
CA GLY A 65 -9.41 14.57 23.41
C GLY A 65 -10.16 13.45 24.13
N ALA A 66 -9.72 12.19 23.96
CA ALA A 66 -10.36 11.06 24.65
C ALA A 66 -10.09 11.01 26.16
N ASP A 67 -11.15 10.79 26.94
CA ASP A 67 -11.05 10.53 28.38
C ASP A 67 -10.56 9.09 28.62
N GLY A 68 -9.33 8.94 29.12
CA GLY A 68 -8.65 7.65 29.28
C GLY A 68 -9.40 6.61 30.12
N GLU A 69 -10.28 7.02 31.05
CA GLU A 69 -11.07 6.11 31.88
C GLU A 69 -12.18 5.36 31.11
N LYS A 70 -12.69 5.94 30.02
CA LYS A 70 -13.70 5.31 29.15
C LYS A 70 -13.07 4.31 28.17
N GLN A 71 -11.78 4.47 27.86
CA GLN A 71 -11.04 3.64 26.90
C GLN A 71 -10.73 2.24 27.47
N SER A 72 -10.36 2.15 28.75
CA SER A 72 -9.84 0.92 29.38
C SER A 72 -10.88 -0.14 29.75
N ARG A 73 -12.19 0.17 29.63
CA ARG A 73 -13.30 -0.73 30.01
C ARG A 73 -13.99 -1.43 28.83
N ARG A 74 -13.50 -1.26 27.60
CA ARG A 74 -14.22 -1.71 26.41
C ARG A 74 -13.82 -3.14 26.05
N GLU A 75 -14.76 -4.06 26.19
CA GLU A 75 -14.53 -5.46 25.83
C GLU A 75 -14.74 -5.68 24.33
N GLN A 76 -15.81 -5.14 23.73
CA GLN A 76 -16.18 -5.37 22.33
C GLN A 76 -16.94 -4.20 21.70
N LEU A 77 -16.74 -3.97 20.40
CA LEU A 77 -17.50 -3.00 19.62
C LEU A 77 -18.85 -3.60 19.19
N THR A 78 -19.95 -3.00 19.67
CA THR A 78 -21.33 -3.37 19.33
C THR A 78 -22.14 -2.12 18.96
N ALA A 79 -23.42 -2.29 18.64
CA ALA A 79 -24.30 -1.14 18.34
C ALA A 79 -24.51 -0.26 19.58
N GLU A 80 -24.54 -0.87 20.77
CA GLU A 80 -24.70 -0.24 22.08
C GLU A 80 -23.43 0.50 22.50
N THR A 81 -22.25 -0.08 22.25
CA THR A 81 -20.96 0.51 22.66
C THR A 81 -20.34 1.42 21.61
N TRP A 82 -20.95 1.59 20.42
CA TRP A 82 -20.39 2.39 19.32
C TRP A 82 -19.92 3.80 19.72
N ASP A 83 -20.78 4.50 20.47
CA ASP A 83 -20.56 5.88 20.89
C ASP A 83 -19.51 5.98 22.00
N ASP A 84 -19.18 4.85 22.64
CA ASP A 84 -18.06 4.77 23.57
C ASP A 84 -16.73 4.74 22.83
N PHE A 85 -16.65 4.17 21.62
CA PHE A 85 -15.41 4.07 20.86
C PHE A 85 -15.05 5.37 20.13
N TYR A 86 -13.88 5.92 20.46
CA TYR A 86 -13.27 7.04 19.72
C TYR A 86 -12.81 6.59 18.31
N PRO A 87 -12.61 7.52 17.37
CA PRO A 87 -12.41 7.20 15.96
C PRO A 87 -11.31 6.18 15.65
N ALA A 88 -10.13 6.26 16.29
CA ALA A 88 -9.01 5.36 15.99
C ALA A 88 -9.25 3.96 16.57
N ALA A 89 -9.76 3.86 17.81
CA ALA A 89 -10.16 2.58 18.38
C ALA A 89 -11.31 1.93 17.62
N ARG A 90 -12.32 2.72 17.21
CA ARG A 90 -13.46 2.24 16.41
C ARG A 90 -12.99 1.67 15.08
N ARG A 91 -12.11 2.38 14.38
CA ARG A 91 -11.51 1.91 13.12
C ARG A 91 -10.77 0.59 13.33
N THR A 92 -9.93 0.50 14.35
CA THR A 92 -9.16 -0.72 14.67
C THR A 92 -10.10 -1.91 14.91
N ALA A 93 -11.09 -1.74 15.79
CA ALA A 93 -12.07 -2.78 16.09
C ALA A 93 -12.90 -3.19 14.86
N LEU A 94 -13.29 -2.24 14.00
CA LEU A 94 -14.01 -2.54 12.76
C LEU A 94 -13.14 -3.30 11.75
N VAL A 95 -11.85 -2.96 11.62
CA VAL A 95 -10.92 -3.68 10.74
C VAL A 95 -10.77 -5.14 11.21
N ASP A 96 -10.62 -5.36 12.51
CA ASP A 96 -10.53 -6.71 13.07
C ASP A 96 -11.83 -7.49 12.88
N LEU A 97 -12.98 -6.87 13.11
CA LEU A 97 -14.28 -7.47 12.81
C LEU A 97 -14.44 -7.75 11.31
N ARG A 98 -13.98 -6.87 10.42
CA ARG A 98 -14.00 -7.11 8.97
C ARG A 98 -13.11 -8.28 8.55
N ARG A 99 -12.04 -8.60 9.30
CA ARG A 99 -11.19 -9.76 9.04
C ARG A 99 -11.76 -11.06 9.62
N THR A 100 -12.49 -10.99 10.73
CA THR A 100 -12.91 -12.17 11.52
C THR A 100 -14.40 -12.50 11.39
N THR A 101 -15.26 -11.48 11.46
CA THR A 101 -16.72 -11.59 11.38
C THR A 101 -17.29 -10.49 10.46
N PRO A 102 -17.06 -10.57 9.13
CA PRO A 102 -17.37 -9.50 8.18
C PRO A 102 -18.82 -9.01 8.22
N ALA A 103 -19.77 -9.93 8.43
CA ALA A 103 -21.19 -9.65 8.51
C ALA A 103 -21.56 -8.76 9.71
N LEU A 104 -20.94 -8.96 10.88
CA LEU A 104 -21.18 -8.14 12.06
C LEU A 104 -20.69 -6.71 11.83
N ALA A 105 -19.46 -6.56 11.32
CA ALA A 105 -18.92 -5.24 10.97
C ALA A 105 -19.79 -4.52 9.92
N ARG A 106 -20.26 -5.22 8.88
CA ARG A 106 -21.17 -4.65 7.88
C ARG A 106 -22.44 -4.10 8.54
N THR A 107 -23.10 -4.89 9.38
CA THR A 107 -24.31 -4.46 10.09
C THR A 107 -24.08 -3.23 10.96
N LEU A 108 -22.93 -3.16 11.66
CA LEU A 108 -22.56 -1.99 12.46
C LEU A 108 -22.33 -0.74 11.58
N ILE A 109 -21.57 -0.89 10.49
CA ILE A 109 -21.30 0.20 9.53
C ILE A 109 -22.60 0.71 8.90
N GLU A 110 -23.47 -0.19 8.47
CA GLU A 110 -24.76 0.13 7.86
C GLU A 110 -25.68 0.86 8.84
N THR A 111 -25.81 0.33 10.06
CA THR A 111 -26.75 0.86 11.05
C THR A 111 -26.27 2.18 11.66
N LYS A 112 -25.01 2.25 12.11
CA LYS A 112 -24.48 3.39 12.84
C LYS A 112 -23.87 4.44 11.91
N GLY A 113 -23.38 4.03 10.74
CA GLY A 113 -22.81 4.94 9.74
C GLY A 113 -23.84 5.84 9.08
N ALA A 114 -25.10 5.43 8.91
CA ALA A 114 -26.10 6.21 8.16
C ALA A 114 -26.29 7.65 8.67
N SER A 115 -26.24 7.86 9.99
CA SER A 115 -26.38 9.18 10.62
C SER A 115 -25.10 10.01 10.66
N GLU A 116 -23.94 9.40 10.39
CA GLU A 116 -22.64 10.07 10.50
C GLU A 116 -22.44 11.14 9.40
N PRO A 117 -21.53 12.12 9.60
CA PRO A 117 -21.11 13.05 8.56
C PRO A 117 -20.53 12.35 7.33
N ALA A 118 -20.54 13.03 6.18
CA ALA A 118 -20.11 12.43 4.90
C ALA A 118 -18.67 11.87 4.92
N GLU A 119 -17.74 12.54 5.59
CA GLU A 119 -16.34 12.11 5.70
C GLU A 119 -16.20 10.85 6.56
N VAL A 120 -16.95 10.76 7.67
CA VAL A 120 -16.97 9.57 8.53
C VAL A 120 -17.61 8.40 7.80
N ARG A 121 -18.72 8.61 7.08
CA ARG A 121 -19.33 7.56 6.24
C ARG A 121 -18.36 7.05 5.18
N LEU A 122 -17.66 7.95 4.50
CA LEU A 122 -16.65 7.57 3.51
C LEU A 122 -15.58 6.67 4.13
N ALA A 123 -15.02 7.07 5.27
CA ALA A 123 -14.00 6.29 5.96
C ALA A 123 -14.53 4.91 6.42
N LEU A 124 -15.78 4.82 6.90
CA LEU A 124 -16.41 3.57 7.30
C LEU A 124 -16.64 2.62 6.10
N VAL A 125 -17.15 3.15 4.99
CA VAL A 125 -17.36 2.37 3.75
C VAL A 125 -16.03 1.90 3.18
N GLU A 126 -14.97 2.69 3.29
CA GLU A 126 -13.63 2.30 2.85
C GLU A 126 -13.09 1.06 3.60
N LEU A 127 -13.51 0.83 4.85
CA LEU A 127 -13.12 -0.36 5.63
C LEU A 127 -13.68 -1.66 5.05
N MET A 128 -14.74 -1.60 4.25
CA MET A 128 -15.32 -2.78 3.61
C MET A 128 -14.32 -3.51 2.71
N ARG A 129 -13.25 -2.84 2.26
CA ARG A 129 -12.13 -3.46 1.53
C ARG A 129 -11.50 -4.65 2.28
N PHE A 130 -11.55 -4.64 3.60
CA PHE A 130 -11.10 -5.78 4.42
C PHE A 130 -12.22 -6.82 4.43
N GLY A 131 -11.92 -8.05 4.03
CA GLY A 131 -12.92 -9.12 3.98
C GLY A 131 -14.05 -8.87 2.99
N LEU A 132 -13.84 -8.04 1.95
CA LEU A 132 -14.83 -7.73 0.92
C LEU A 132 -15.35 -9.02 0.26
N GLY A 133 -16.67 -9.20 0.22
CA GLY A 133 -17.28 -10.39 -0.35
C GLY A 133 -18.69 -10.16 -0.91
N ALA A 134 -19.27 -11.20 -1.52
CA ALA A 134 -20.59 -11.14 -2.16
C ALA A 134 -21.71 -10.71 -1.20
N ASP A 135 -21.60 -11.05 0.09
CA ASP A 135 -22.58 -10.65 1.11
C ASP A 135 -22.61 -9.13 1.38
N ASP A 136 -21.59 -8.40 0.93
CA ASP A 136 -21.54 -6.93 1.03
C ASP A 136 -22.30 -6.24 -0.11
N VAL A 137 -22.61 -6.94 -1.20
CA VAL A 137 -23.25 -6.37 -2.40
C VAL A 137 -24.56 -5.64 -2.12
N PRO A 138 -25.52 -6.19 -1.33
CA PRO A 138 -26.78 -5.49 -1.06
C PRO A 138 -26.58 -4.15 -0.36
N PHE A 139 -25.67 -4.10 0.63
CA PHE A 139 -25.33 -2.86 1.33
C PHE A 139 -24.64 -1.86 0.40
N LEU A 140 -23.64 -2.30 -0.38
CA LEU A 140 -22.94 -1.40 -1.28
C LEU A 140 -23.85 -0.84 -2.39
N LYS A 141 -24.82 -1.63 -2.89
CA LYS A 141 -25.85 -1.15 -3.84
C LYS A 141 -26.78 -0.12 -3.23
N SER A 142 -27.14 -0.25 -1.94
CA SER A 142 -28.00 0.71 -1.26
C SER A 142 -27.34 2.10 -1.14
N LEU A 143 -26.01 2.15 -1.06
CA LEU A 143 -25.24 3.40 -1.03
C LEU A 143 -25.30 4.21 -2.32
N SER A 144 -25.86 3.69 -3.42
CA SER A 144 -26.11 4.49 -4.64
C SER A 144 -27.03 5.70 -4.39
N ALA A 145 -27.88 5.62 -3.36
CA ALA A 145 -28.74 6.70 -2.88
C ALA A 145 -28.07 7.63 -1.83
N ASP A 146 -26.79 7.42 -1.49
CA ASP A 146 -26.10 8.27 -0.50
C ASP A 146 -25.98 9.72 -1.02
N ARG A 147 -26.21 10.67 -0.10
CA ARG A 147 -26.13 12.12 -0.34
C ARG A 147 -24.74 12.61 -0.76
N SER A 148 -23.68 11.87 -0.46
CA SER A 148 -22.30 12.21 -0.79
C SER A 148 -21.85 11.53 -2.07
N GLY A 149 -21.43 12.31 -3.07
CA GLY A 149 -20.82 11.78 -4.29
C GLY A 149 -19.62 10.87 -4.01
N LYS A 150 -18.77 11.22 -3.04
CA LYS A 150 -17.59 10.43 -2.67
C LYS A 150 -17.95 9.06 -2.06
N VAL A 151 -19.03 8.98 -1.29
CA VAL A 151 -19.51 7.70 -0.72
C VAL A 151 -20.05 6.81 -1.83
N ARG A 152 -20.83 7.37 -2.75
CA ARG A 152 -21.33 6.66 -3.94
C ARG A 152 -20.19 6.10 -4.79
N GLU A 153 -19.17 6.93 -5.05
CA GLU A 153 -17.98 6.54 -5.80
C GLU A 153 -17.19 5.42 -5.11
N MET A 154 -16.97 5.51 -3.79
CA MET A 154 -16.29 4.45 -3.03
C MET A 154 -17.07 3.13 -3.07
N ALA A 155 -18.40 3.17 -2.88
CA ALA A 155 -19.25 1.99 -2.98
C ALA A 155 -19.20 1.37 -4.38
N GLY A 156 -19.26 2.19 -5.44
CA GLY A 156 -19.13 1.75 -6.82
C GLY A 156 -17.79 1.05 -7.11
N ARG A 157 -16.68 1.58 -6.59
CA ARG A 157 -15.36 0.93 -6.71
C ARG A 157 -15.30 -0.43 -6.02
N LEU A 158 -15.91 -0.55 -4.84
CA LEU A 158 -15.97 -1.82 -4.10
C LEU A 158 -16.89 -2.84 -4.81
N LEU A 159 -18.00 -2.40 -5.39
CA LEU A 159 -18.86 -3.24 -6.24
C LEU A 159 -18.12 -3.74 -7.48
N ALA A 160 -17.41 -2.84 -8.17
CA ALA A 160 -16.63 -3.22 -9.37
C ALA A 160 -15.60 -4.32 -9.07
N ARG A 161 -14.95 -4.28 -7.90
CA ARG A 161 -14.01 -5.32 -7.45
C ARG A 161 -14.67 -6.70 -7.27
N LEU A 162 -15.98 -6.72 -6.99
CA LEU A 162 -16.78 -7.93 -6.87
C LEU A 162 -17.37 -8.40 -8.21
N GLY A 163 -17.07 -7.70 -9.31
CA GLY A 163 -17.70 -7.95 -10.61
C GLY A 163 -19.13 -7.43 -10.72
N GLU A 164 -19.56 -6.58 -9.78
CA GLU A 164 -20.86 -5.92 -9.86
C GLU A 164 -20.73 -4.68 -10.75
N HIS A 165 -21.16 -4.84 -11.99
CA HIS A 165 -21.08 -3.83 -13.02
C HIS A 165 -22.24 -2.83 -12.88
N GLY A 166 -21.97 -1.55 -13.13
CA GLY A 166 -23.01 -0.55 -13.24
C GLY A 166 -23.95 -0.95 -14.37
N ASN A 167 -25.24 -1.09 -14.09
CA ASN A 167 -26.23 -1.28 -15.14
C ASN A 167 -26.15 -0.01 -16.02
N PRO A 168 -25.84 -0.08 -17.33
CA PRO A 168 -25.78 1.09 -18.20
C PRO A 168 -27.22 1.51 -18.50
N ALA A 169 -27.89 2.09 -17.50
CA ALA A 169 -29.26 2.54 -17.57
C ALA A 169 -29.40 3.82 -16.75
N ASP A 170 -28.69 4.86 -17.19
CA ASP A 170 -29.10 6.26 -17.02
C ASP A 170 -28.53 7.08 -18.19
N GLY A 171 -29.19 6.92 -19.36
CA GLY A 171 -29.55 7.99 -20.29
C GLY A 171 -28.58 9.12 -20.65
N GLY A 172 -27.26 8.91 -20.69
CA GLY A 172 -26.30 9.80 -21.34
C GLY A 172 -26.09 9.42 -22.80
N SER A 173 -26.01 10.39 -23.72
CA SER A 173 -25.87 10.16 -25.17
C SER A 173 -24.52 9.56 -25.61
N GLU A 174 -23.55 9.41 -24.71
CA GLU A 174 -22.24 8.81 -24.97
C GLU A 174 -21.88 7.86 -23.83
N ASP A 175 -21.53 6.63 -24.16
CA ASP A 175 -21.11 5.58 -23.22
C ASP A 175 -19.59 5.68 -23.00
N PRO A 176 -19.11 6.18 -21.84
CA PRO A 176 -17.68 6.46 -21.62
C PRO A 176 -16.81 5.21 -21.71
N THR A 177 -17.35 4.05 -21.34
CA THR A 177 -16.64 2.77 -21.43
C THR A 177 -16.46 2.34 -22.88
N ALA A 178 -17.44 2.58 -23.75
CA ALA A 178 -17.28 2.40 -25.20
C ALA A 178 -16.21 3.35 -25.78
N GLU A 179 -16.23 4.61 -25.35
CA GLU A 179 -15.22 5.59 -25.77
C GLU A 179 -13.81 5.15 -25.34
N LEU A 180 -13.64 4.67 -24.11
CA LEU A 180 -12.37 4.13 -23.63
C LEU A 180 -11.93 2.90 -24.43
N ALA A 181 -12.86 1.98 -24.71
CA ALA A 181 -12.58 0.81 -25.53
C ALA A 181 -12.14 1.20 -26.95
N ALA A 182 -12.67 2.27 -27.52
CA ALA A 182 -12.26 2.79 -28.83
C ALA A 182 -10.82 3.34 -28.85
N PHE A 183 -10.25 3.67 -27.70
CA PHE A 183 -8.83 4.02 -27.56
C PHE A 183 -7.89 2.81 -27.46
N ILE A 184 -8.40 1.59 -27.60
CA ILE A 184 -7.62 0.35 -27.50
C ILE A 184 -7.77 -0.43 -28.80
N GLU A 185 -6.64 -0.74 -29.44
CA GLU A 185 -6.57 -1.52 -30.66
C GLU A 185 -6.51 -3.02 -30.33
N GLU A 186 -7.41 -3.80 -30.92
CA GLU A 186 -7.34 -5.26 -30.90
C GLU A 186 -6.50 -5.77 -32.08
N GLY A 187 -5.44 -6.52 -31.75
CA GLY A 187 -4.51 -7.12 -32.70
C GLY A 187 -4.42 -8.64 -32.57
N LYS A 188 -3.56 -9.25 -33.39
CA LYS A 188 -3.25 -10.68 -33.34
C LYS A 188 -1.75 -10.92 -33.39
N SER A 189 -1.24 -11.81 -32.55
CA SER A 189 0.18 -12.18 -32.46
C SER A 189 0.43 -13.70 -32.52
N GLY A 190 1.71 -14.08 -32.67
CA GLY A 190 2.19 -15.47 -32.75
C GLY A 190 2.32 -16.03 -34.17
N PHE A 191 2.96 -17.20 -34.31
CA PHE A 191 3.34 -17.85 -35.58
C PHE A 191 2.15 -18.14 -36.52
N ILE A 192 0.91 -18.10 -36.00
CA ILE A 192 -0.35 -18.28 -36.77
C ILE A 192 -1.38 -17.18 -36.42
N ARG A 193 -0.97 -16.04 -35.82
CA ARG A 193 -1.89 -14.96 -35.40
C ARG A 193 -3.08 -15.45 -34.55
N ARG A 194 -2.89 -16.48 -33.74
CA ARG A 194 -3.96 -17.10 -32.94
C ARG A 194 -4.23 -16.38 -31.61
N ARG A 195 -3.27 -15.60 -31.11
CA ARG A 195 -3.38 -14.92 -29.82
C ARG A 195 -3.85 -13.50 -30.03
N THR A 196 -4.99 -13.13 -29.44
CA THR A 196 -5.45 -11.75 -29.37
C THR A 196 -4.48 -10.91 -28.53
N THR A 197 -4.26 -9.67 -28.94
CA THR A 197 -3.45 -8.69 -28.19
C THR A 197 -4.19 -7.37 -28.10
N TYR A 198 -4.00 -6.64 -27.00
CA TYR A 198 -4.58 -5.30 -26.81
C TYR A 198 -3.46 -4.28 -26.68
N ALA A 199 -3.53 -3.20 -27.46
CA ALA A 199 -2.56 -2.13 -27.40
C ALA A 199 -3.26 -0.77 -27.35
N PRO A 200 -2.74 0.21 -26.61
CA PRO A 200 -3.28 1.57 -26.64
C PRO A 200 -3.11 2.19 -28.03
N MET A 201 -4.16 2.82 -28.55
CA MET A 201 -4.11 3.55 -29.81
C MET A 201 -3.13 4.73 -29.71
N LYS A 202 -2.39 4.96 -30.80
CA LYS A 202 -1.50 6.13 -30.90
C LYS A 202 -2.31 7.42 -31.07
N LEU A 203 -2.26 8.30 -30.08
CA LEU A 203 -3.00 9.56 -30.07
C LEU A 203 -2.23 10.69 -30.76
N LYS A 204 -2.95 11.62 -31.38
CA LYS A 204 -2.38 12.71 -32.19
C LYS A 204 -2.49 14.09 -31.54
N SER A 205 -3.32 14.24 -30.50
CA SER A 205 -3.49 15.52 -29.80
C SER A 205 -3.43 15.39 -28.28
N PRO A 206 -2.96 16.44 -27.56
CA PRO A 206 -3.01 16.48 -26.09
C PRO A 206 -4.43 16.35 -25.53
N ALA A 207 -5.45 16.87 -26.23
CA ALA A 207 -6.84 16.75 -25.81
C ALA A 207 -7.32 15.29 -25.81
N GLN A 208 -6.92 14.48 -26.80
CA GLN A 208 -7.20 13.04 -26.81
C GLN A 208 -6.48 12.32 -25.66
N GLN A 209 -5.24 12.72 -25.35
CA GLN A 209 -4.48 12.13 -24.25
C GLN A 209 -5.12 12.42 -22.89
N ALA A 210 -5.55 13.67 -22.66
CA ALA A 210 -6.28 14.06 -21.46
C ALA A 210 -7.61 13.30 -21.35
N ARG A 211 -8.39 13.23 -22.43
CA ARG A 211 -9.66 12.50 -22.43
C ARG A 211 -9.48 11.01 -22.13
N ARG A 212 -8.49 10.35 -22.75
CA ARG A 212 -8.18 8.94 -22.44
C ARG A 212 -7.79 8.76 -20.96
N ALA A 213 -7.02 9.69 -20.40
CA ALA A 213 -6.66 9.65 -18.98
C ALA A 213 -7.89 9.78 -18.06
N ASP A 214 -8.80 10.72 -18.35
CA ASP A 214 -10.05 10.90 -17.60
C ASP A 214 -10.94 9.66 -17.67
N LEU A 215 -11.00 9.01 -18.83
CA LEU A 215 -11.76 7.77 -19.02
C LEU A 215 -11.19 6.60 -18.21
N PHE A 216 -9.86 6.40 -18.24
CA PHE A 216 -9.22 5.39 -17.37
C PHE A 216 -9.45 5.65 -15.88
N ALA A 217 -9.55 6.93 -15.47
CA ALA A 217 -9.77 7.30 -14.07
C ALA A 217 -11.23 7.12 -13.61
N SER A 218 -12.19 7.17 -14.54
CA SER A 218 -13.63 7.19 -14.23
C SER A 218 -14.37 5.89 -14.55
N CYS A 219 -13.89 5.11 -15.53
CA CYS A 219 -14.48 3.82 -15.89
C CYS A 219 -13.96 2.69 -14.98
N TYR A 220 -14.74 1.60 -14.85
CA TYR A 220 -14.32 0.41 -14.12
C TYR A 220 -13.71 -0.66 -15.03
N PHE A 221 -12.70 -1.36 -14.51
CA PHE A 221 -11.89 -2.28 -15.31
C PHE A 221 -12.71 -3.43 -15.89
N GLY A 222 -13.58 -4.04 -15.07
CA GLY A 222 -14.49 -5.09 -15.51
C GLY A 222 -15.41 -4.65 -16.66
N ASP A 223 -15.93 -3.41 -16.61
CA ASP A 223 -16.81 -2.87 -17.65
C ASP A 223 -16.06 -2.67 -18.97
N LEU A 224 -14.82 -2.17 -18.91
CA LEU A 224 -13.94 -2.05 -20.07
C LEU A 224 -13.66 -3.42 -20.69
N VAL A 225 -13.30 -4.40 -19.86
CA VAL A 225 -12.96 -5.76 -20.30
C VAL A 225 -14.17 -6.46 -20.93
N ALA A 226 -15.38 -6.23 -20.39
CA ALA A 226 -16.62 -6.75 -20.94
C ALA A 226 -16.88 -6.26 -22.39
N ARG A 227 -16.39 -5.07 -22.77
CA ARG A 227 -16.46 -4.58 -24.17
C ARG A 227 -15.72 -5.47 -25.17
N PHE A 228 -14.69 -6.17 -24.71
CA PHE A 228 -13.91 -7.09 -25.53
C PHE A 228 -14.38 -8.55 -25.40
N GLY A 229 -15.42 -8.82 -24.61
CA GLY A 229 -15.91 -10.17 -24.35
C GLY A 229 -14.85 -11.08 -23.72
N LYS A 230 -14.01 -10.53 -22.84
CA LYS A 230 -12.92 -11.26 -22.15
C LYS A 230 -13.15 -11.31 -20.65
N THR A 231 -12.35 -12.15 -19.99
CA THR A 231 -12.15 -12.07 -18.54
C THR A 231 -11.05 -11.06 -18.23
N GLU A 232 -11.05 -10.52 -17.02
CA GLU A 232 -10.02 -9.58 -16.55
C GLU A 232 -8.58 -10.15 -16.70
N PRO A 233 -8.27 -11.39 -16.25
CA PRO A 233 -6.94 -11.98 -16.44
C PRO A 233 -6.56 -12.20 -17.92
N ASP A 234 -7.52 -12.57 -18.78
CA ASP A 234 -7.26 -12.77 -20.21
C ASP A 234 -6.88 -11.46 -20.90
N PHE A 235 -7.58 -10.37 -20.56
CA PHE A 235 -7.27 -9.04 -21.08
C PHE A 235 -5.88 -8.58 -20.64
N ILE A 236 -5.57 -8.70 -19.34
CA ILE A 236 -4.24 -8.37 -18.78
C ILE A 236 -3.14 -9.18 -19.47
N SER A 237 -3.35 -10.47 -19.66
CA SER A 237 -2.39 -11.38 -20.30
C SER A 237 -2.17 -11.11 -21.80
N ALA A 238 -3.09 -10.37 -22.42
CA ALA A 238 -3.04 -9.98 -23.82
C ALA A 238 -2.58 -8.52 -24.03
N TRP A 239 -2.56 -7.70 -22.97
CA TRP A 239 -2.11 -6.31 -23.01
C TRP A 239 -0.63 -6.20 -23.45
N GLN A 240 -0.35 -5.27 -24.35
CA GLN A 240 0.98 -4.99 -24.87
C GLN A 240 1.61 -3.82 -24.10
N PHE A 241 2.36 -4.14 -23.06
CA PHE A 241 3.14 -3.15 -22.31
C PHE A 241 4.27 -2.56 -23.15
N GLY A 242 4.63 -1.30 -22.86
CA GLY A 242 5.70 -0.56 -23.51
C GLY A 242 5.31 0.12 -24.83
N VAL A 243 4.06 -0.04 -25.29
CA VAL A 243 3.54 0.71 -26.45
C VAL A 243 3.29 2.18 -26.10
N ASP A 244 2.74 2.44 -24.91
CA ASP A 244 2.50 3.78 -24.37
C ASP A 244 2.58 3.73 -22.84
N ASP A 245 3.67 4.27 -22.29
CA ASP A 245 3.96 4.25 -20.85
C ASP A 245 2.85 4.88 -20.00
N ASN A 246 2.15 5.91 -20.53
CA ASN A 246 1.06 6.55 -19.79
C ASN A 246 -0.17 5.66 -19.77
N ALA A 247 -0.51 5.03 -20.91
CA ALA A 247 -1.62 4.09 -20.97
C ALA A 247 -1.38 2.87 -20.05
N ASP A 248 -0.15 2.35 -20.00
CA ASP A 248 0.23 1.27 -19.08
C ASP A 248 0.01 1.69 -17.63
N ARG A 249 0.47 2.89 -17.25
CA ARG A 249 0.24 3.44 -15.90
C ARG A 249 -1.25 3.59 -15.60
N PHE A 250 -2.04 4.10 -16.54
CA PHE A 250 -3.47 4.30 -16.36
C PHE A 250 -4.22 2.98 -16.22
N LEU A 251 -3.89 1.97 -17.01
CA LEU A 251 -4.43 0.62 -16.86
C LEU A 251 -4.13 0.06 -15.47
N VAL A 252 -2.89 0.18 -15.00
CA VAL A 252 -2.48 -0.33 -13.68
C VAL A 252 -3.24 0.38 -12.54
N LEU A 253 -3.43 1.69 -12.65
CA LEU A 253 -4.26 2.46 -11.70
C LEU A 253 -5.74 2.05 -11.75
N MET A 254 -6.29 1.84 -12.95
CA MET A 254 -7.67 1.38 -13.12
C MET A 254 -7.90 0.01 -12.45
N VAL A 255 -6.96 -0.92 -12.64
CA VAL A 255 -6.96 -2.25 -12.00
C VAL A 255 -6.80 -2.13 -10.48
N SER A 256 -5.92 -1.26 -9.99
CA SER A 256 -5.73 -1.07 -8.54
C SER A 256 -7.03 -0.61 -7.86
N VAL A 257 -7.78 0.28 -8.52
CA VAL A 257 -9.04 0.82 -8.02
C VAL A 257 -10.17 -0.19 -8.11
N SER A 258 -10.41 -0.74 -9.30
CA SER A 258 -11.68 -1.41 -9.63
C SER A 258 -11.58 -2.87 -10.08
N GLY A 259 -10.39 -3.36 -10.43
CA GLY A 259 -10.21 -4.76 -10.85
C GLY A 259 -10.44 -5.74 -9.69
N SER A 260 -10.83 -6.98 -10.00
CA SER A 260 -10.91 -8.03 -8.98
C SER A 260 -9.55 -8.35 -8.35
N ASP A 261 -9.54 -9.07 -7.23
CA ASP A 261 -8.28 -9.52 -6.62
C ASP A 261 -7.50 -10.48 -7.54
N ALA A 262 -8.20 -11.26 -8.36
CA ALA A 262 -7.59 -12.09 -9.40
C ALA A 262 -6.92 -11.25 -10.49
N ALA A 263 -7.54 -10.14 -10.91
CA ALA A 263 -6.94 -9.20 -11.86
C ALA A 263 -5.68 -8.54 -11.29
N VAL A 264 -5.72 -8.10 -10.03
CA VAL A 264 -4.56 -7.52 -9.34
C VAL A 264 -3.40 -8.50 -9.27
N ALA A 265 -3.67 -9.75 -8.86
CA ALA A 265 -2.65 -10.79 -8.80
C ALA A 265 -2.05 -11.09 -10.18
N CYS A 266 -2.91 -11.26 -11.20
CA CYS A 266 -2.50 -11.52 -12.58
C CYS A 266 -1.62 -10.39 -13.13
N LEU A 267 -2.02 -9.13 -12.93
CA LEU A 267 -1.27 -7.96 -13.37
C LEU A 267 0.08 -7.85 -12.67
N ALA A 268 0.11 -8.03 -11.35
CA ALA A 268 1.35 -7.99 -10.58
C ALA A 268 2.35 -9.06 -11.05
N ASP A 269 1.89 -10.30 -11.22
CA ASP A 269 2.72 -11.41 -11.70
C ASP A 269 3.24 -11.14 -13.11
N ARG A 270 2.42 -10.55 -13.99
CA ARG A 270 2.81 -10.18 -15.34
C ARG A 270 3.88 -9.09 -15.36
N LEU A 271 3.69 -8.00 -14.61
CA LEU A 271 4.63 -6.89 -14.53
C LEU A 271 5.99 -7.33 -13.99
N VAL A 272 5.98 -8.20 -12.97
CA VAL A 272 7.16 -8.83 -12.38
C VAL A 272 7.86 -9.73 -13.41
N ALA A 273 7.12 -10.54 -14.15
CA ALA A 273 7.68 -11.47 -15.14
C ALA A 273 8.30 -10.78 -16.37
N GLU A 274 7.75 -9.63 -16.80
CA GLU A 274 8.31 -8.84 -17.90
C GLU A 274 9.68 -8.21 -17.54
N GLY A 275 9.86 -7.80 -16.28
CA GLY A 275 11.09 -7.17 -15.82
C GLY A 275 11.30 -5.74 -16.36
N GLY A 276 12.55 -5.25 -16.26
CA GLY A 276 12.88 -3.87 -16.64
C GLY A 276 12.18 -2.82 -15.77
N LYS A 277 11.56 -1.81 -16.38
CA LYS A 277 10.84 -0.73 -15.67
C LYS A 277 9.41 -1.09 -15.25
N LEU A 278 8.84 -2.16 -15.81
CA LEU A 278 7.44 -2.56 -15.59
C LEU A 278 7.12 -3.02 -14.15
N PRO A 279 8.01 -3.74 -13.44
CA PRO A 279 7.81 -4.04 -12.02
C PRO A 279 7.51 -2.81 -11.16
N LEU A 280 8.05 -1.63 -11.51
CA LEU A 280 7.79 -0.39 -10.77
C LEU A 280 6.31 0.03 -10.83
N LEU A 281 5.60 -0.34 -11.89
CA LEU A 281 4.16 -0.09 -11.97
C LEU A 281 3.39 -0.91 -10.92
N ALA A 282 3.89 -2.09 -10.53
CA ALA A 282 3.25 -2.93 -9.51
C ALA A 282 3.24 -2.28 -8.12
N LEU A 283 4.03 -1.21 -7.90
CA LEU A 283 3.95 -0.40 -6.67
C LEU A 283 2.55 0.21 -6.47
N GLN A 284 1.82 0.48 -7.55
CA GLN A 284 0.44 0.98 -7.47
C GLN A 284 -0.56 -0.08 -6.98
N LEU A 285 -0.16 -1.35 -6.94
CA LEU A 285 -1.00 -2.47 -6.50
C LEU A 285 -0.73 -2.86 -5.04
N MET A 286 0.31 -2.31 -4.40
CA MET A 286 0.86 -2.77 -3.12
C MET A 286 -0.18 -3.00 -2.02
N LEU A 287 -1.13 -2.08 -1.84
CA LEU A 287 -2.15 -2.20 -0.79
C LEU A 287 -3.12 -3.37 -0.97
N ARG A 288 -3.15 -3.99 -2.16
CA ARG A 288 -3.98 -5.14 -2.51
C ARG A 288 -3.21 -6.45 -2.70
N LEU A 289 -1.88 -6.40 -2.67
CA LEU A 289 -1.06 -7.59 -2.83
C LEU A 289 -0.92 -8.37 -1.52
N ASP A 290 -0.86 -9.69 -1.65
CA ASP A 290 -0.44 -10.58 -0.58
C ASP A 290 1.05 -10.37 -0.23
N SER A 291 1.45 -10.81 0.97
CA SER A 291 2.83 -10.65 1.47
C SER A 291 3.86 -11.32 0.56
N GLY A 292 3.53 -12.41 -0.13
CA GLY A 292 4.43 -13.11 -1.06
C GLY A 292 4.77 -12.25 -2.27
N ARG A 293 3.75 -11.71 -2.95
CA ARG A 293 3.93 -10.82 -4.11
C ARG A 293 4.64 -9.52 -3.74
N LYS A 294 4.34 -8.94 -2.58
CA LYS A 294 5.06 -7.76 -2.05
C LYS A 294 6.55 -8.04 -1.93
N ARG A 295 6.93 -9.15 -1.28
CA ARG A 295 8.33 -9.55 -1.10
C ARG A 295 9.02 -9.83 -2.44
N LEU A 296 8.33 -10.47 -3.38
CA LEU A 296 8.87 -10.74 -4.73
C LEU A 296 9.20 -9.45 -5.48
N LEU A 297 8.27 -8.48 -5.49
CA LEU A 297 8.48 -7.17 -6.11
C LEU A 297 9.67 -6.43 -5.49
N ILE A 298 9.74 -6.38 -4.15
CA ILE A 298 10.84 -5.74 -3.43
C ILE A 298 12.17 -6.42 -3.74
N SER A 299 12.19 -7.76 -3.80
CA SER A 299 13.38 -8.53 -4.17
C SER A 299 13.85 -8.19 -5.59
N GLN A 300 12.94 -7.97 -6.54
CA GLN A 300 13.32 -7.51 -7.87
C GLN A 300 13.97 -6.12 -7.86
N ILE A 301 13.41 -5.17 -7.10
CA ILE A 301 14.00 -3.82 -6.94
C ILE A 301 15.42 -3.93 -6.37
N LEU A 302 15.61 -4.78 -5.36
CA LEU A 302 16.92 -5.02 -4.74
C LEU A 302 17.91 -5.73 -5.69
N ASN A 303 17.43 -6.57 -6.60
CA ASN A 303 18.28 -7.29 -7.55
C ASN A 303 18.75 -6.42 -8.71
N ASP A 304 17.92 -5.49 -9.19
CA ASP A 304 18.24 -4.60 -10.31
C ASP A 304 19.15 -3.42 -9.88
N ALA A 305 18.92 -2.88 -8.68
CA ALA A 305 19.65 -1.75 -8.07
C ALA A 305 19.58 -0.40 -8.84
N GLN A 306 19.10 -0.36 -10.08
CA GLN A 306 18.89 0.91 -10.81
C GLN A 306 17.75 1.74 -10.21
N ASN A 307 16.78 1.07 -9.59
CA ASN A 307 15.53 1.68 -9.13
C ASN A 307 15.38 1.65 -7.60
N LEU A 308 16.47 1.68 -6.83
CA LEU A 308 16.40 1.59 -5.36
C LEU A 308 15.56 2.69 -4.70
N HIS A 309 15.41 3.85 -5.34
CA HIS A 309 14.50 4.90 -4.89
C HIS A 309 13.05 4.41 -4.77
N ALA A 310 12.64 3.40 -5.54
CA ALA A 310 11.32 2.79 -5.48
C ALA A 310 11.03 2.11 -4.13
N LEU A 311 12.04 1.72 -3.35
CA LEU A 311 11.84 1.19 -1.99
C LEU A 311 11.15 2.21 -1.07
N ASN A 312 11.34 3.51 -1.34
CA ASN A 312 10.64 4.56 -0.63
C ASN A 312 9.16 4.62 -0.97
N LEU A 313 8.71 4.05 -2.09
CA LEU A 313 7.30 4.05 -2.51
C LEU A 313 6.52 2.80 -2.06
N VAL A 314 7.19 1.84 -1.44
CA VAL A 314 6.60 0.58 -0.97
C VAL A 314 5.62 0.81 0.18
N GLU A 315 4.43 0.19 0.15
CA GLU A 315 3.37 0.39 1.14
C GLU A 315 2.79 -0.92 1.71
N GLY A 316 2.35 -0.90 2.96
CA GLY A 316 1.67 -2.05 3.58
C GLY A 316 2.55 -3.30 3.66
N VAL A 317 3.85 -3.14 3.90
CA VAL A 317 4.80 -4.25 4.04
C VAL A 317 5.20 -4.47 5.48
N GLU A 318 5.43 -5.73 5.80
CA GLU A 318 5.95 -6.15 7.09
C GLU A 318 7.40 -5.69 7.27
N ALA A 319 7.78 -5.35 8.50
CA ALA A 319 9.16 -5.08 8.85
C ALA A 319 9.93 -6.37 9.08
N GLY A 320 11.23 -6.35 8.82
CA GLY A 320 12.15 -7.38 9.33
C GLY A 320 12.05 -8.77 8.71
N TRP A 321 11.79 -8.89 7.41
CA TRP A 321 11.80 -10.17 6.69
C TRP A 321 12.99 -10.34 5.73
N LEU A 322 13.72 -9.26 5.42
CA LEU A 322 14.83 -9.30 4.45
C LEU A 322 16.09 -9.85 5.12
N ASP A 323 16.47 -11.06 4.71
CA ASP A 323 17.67 -11.73 5.19
C ASP A 323 18.92 -11.34 4.40
N TRP A 324 20.08 -11.54 5.03
CA TRP A 324 21.37 -11.20 4.44
C TRP A 324 21.59 -11.93 3.12
N GLY A 325 21.17 -13.20 3.03
CA GLY A 325 21.33 -14.01 1.83
C GLY A 325 20.63 -13.40 0.61
N ASP A 326 19.45 -12.81 0.81
CA ASP A 326 18.68 -12.21 -0.28
C ASP A 326 19.22 -10.84 -0.66
N LEU A 327 19.62 -10.03 0.33
CA LEU A 327 20.28 -8.75 0.07
C LEU A 327 21.62 -8.93 -0.66
N ALA A 328 22.40 -9.97 -0.31
CA ALA A 328 23.73 -10.20 -0.85
C ALA A 328 23.75 -10.85 -2.25
N LYS A 329 22.67 -11.54 -2.65
CA LYS A 329 22.54 -12.08 -4.00
C LYS A 329 22.29 -10.99 -5.05
N GLY A 330 21.68 -9.87 -4.64
CA GLY A 330 21.33 -8.77 -5.53
C GLY A 330 22.48 -7.81 -5.82
N LYS A 331 22.23 -6.85 -6.72
CA LYS A 331 23.19 -5.79 -7.04
C LYS A 331 23.21 -4.64 -6.03
N THR A 332 22.24 -4.61 -5.09
CA THR A 332 22.10 -3.53 -4.11
C THR A 332 23.36 -3.27 -3.30
N LEU A 333 24.00 -4.31 -2.74
CA LEU A 333 25.21 -4.12 -1.94
C LEU A 333 26.35 -3.50 -2.75
N SER A 334 26.55 -3.96 -3.99
CA SER A 334 27.56 -3.40 -4.88
C SER A 334 27.27 -1.93 -5.21
N ALA A 335 26.00 -1.60 -5.48
CA ALA A 335 25.57 -0.23 -5.74
C ALA A 335 25.79 0.68 -4.52
N LEU A 336 25.43 0.23 -3.32
CA LEU A 336 25.65 0.96 -2.07
C LEU A 336 27.14 1.19 -1.82
N ARG A 337 27.99 0.14 -1.93
CA ARG A 337 29.44 0.28 -1.76
C ARG A 337 30.04 1.29 -2.73
N SER A 338 29.63 1.22 -4.00
CA SER A 338 30.13 2.13 -5.05
C SER A 338 29.68 3.58 -4.80
N ALA A 339 28.44 3.77 -4.38
CA ALA A 339 27.89 5.10 -4.08
C ALA A 339 28.52 5.74 -2.83
N VAL A 340 28.86 4.93 -1.82
CA VAL A 340 29.48 5.40 -0.57
C VAL A 340 30.97 5.72 -0.76
N SER A 341 31.69 4.88 -1.50
CA SER A 341 33.13 5.03 -1.73
C SER A 341 33.50 6.03 -2.83
N GLY A 342 32.54 6.38 -3.70
CA GLY A 342 32.75 7.33 -4.78
C GLY A 342 32.66 8.80 -4.34
N ASP A 343 33.18 9.69 -5.19
CA ASP A 343 33.22 11.14 -4.94
C ASP A 343 31.93 11.89 -5.34
N ASN A 344 30.87 11.17 -5.71
CA ASN A 344 29.61 11.78 -6.13
C ASN A 344 28.64 11.97 -4.94
N ASP A 345 28.59 13.20 -4.42
CA ASP A 345 27.73 13.58 -3.29
C ASP A 345 26.23 13.31 -3.50
N VAL A 346 25.74 13.32 -4.74
CA VAL A 346 24.33 13.01 -5.04
C VAL A 346 24.09 11.51 -4.86
N MET A 347 24.96 10.67 -5.41
CA MET A 347 24.88 9.22 -5.27
C MET A 347 25.04 8.78 -3.82
N LYS A 348 25.94 9.42 -3.07
CA LYS A 348 26.12 9.17 -1.63
C LYS A 348 24.85 9.49 -0.84
N ARG A 349 24.24 10.66 -1.07
CA ARG A 349 22.95 11.03 -0.45
C ARG A 349 21.82 10.07 -0.82
N SER A 350 21.76 9.62 -2.07
CA SER A 350 20.78 8.60 -2.49
C SER A 350 20.99 7.28 -1.78
N ALA A 351 22.24 6.80 -1.66
CA ALA A 351 22.56 5.58 -0.92
C ALA A 351 22.13 5.68 0.56
N GLU A 352 22.39 6.83 1.20
CA GLU A 352 21.96 7.08 2.57
C GLU A 352 20.43 7.01 2.75
N GLN A 353 19.65 7.52 1.79
CA GLN A 353 18.18 7.39 1.80
C GLN A 353 17.72 5.95 1.64
N TYR A 354 18.40 5.15 0.81
CA TYR A 354 18.04 3.74 0.60
C TYR A 354 18.28 2.90 1.86
N LEU A 355 19.29 3.25 2.68
CA LEU A 355 19.57 2.56 3.93
C LEU A 355 18.41 2.63 4.93
N GLU A 356 17.60 3.68 4.91
CA GLU A 356 16.41 3.77 5.75
C GLU A 356 15.36 2.72 5.32
N ALA A 357 15.01 2.68 4.03
CA ALA A 357 14.05 1.71 3.52
C ALA A 357 14.53 0.26 3.72
N ILE A 358 15.81 -0.02 3.44
CA ILE A 358 16.40 -1.35 3.69
C ILE A 358 16.42 -1.65 5.19
N GLY A 359 16.71 -0.67 6.04
CA GLY A 359 16.71 -0.83 7.49
C GLY A 359 15.35 -1.18 8.08
N PHE A 360 14.25 -0.76 7.46
CA PHE A 360 12.91 -1.20 7.82
C PHE A 360 12.65 -2.67 7.42
N LEU A 361 13.09 -3.06 6.23
CA LEU A 361 12.87 -4.39 5.67
C LEU A 361 13.76 -5.47 6.28
N ALA A 362 14.99 -5.10 6.66
CA ALA A 362 16.04 -5.99 7.14
C ALA A 362 15.69 -6.69 8.47
N THR A 363 16.04 -7.96 8.59
CA THR A 363 16.16 -8.59 9.92
C THR A 363 17.23 -7.86 10.76
N ALA A 364 17.20 -8.01 12.08
CA ALA A 364 18.20 -7.36 12.94
C ALA A 364 19.64 -7.79 12.59
N ALA A 365 19.84 -9.07 12.29
CA ALA A 365 21.15 -9.60 11.87
C ALA A 365 21.60 -9.01 10.52
N THR A 366 20.68 -8.86 9.56
CA THR A 366 20.96 -8.18 8.29
C THR A 366 21.30 -6.71 8.51
N ALA A 367 20.60 -6.03 9.41
CA ALA A 367 20.83 -4.61 9.71
C ALA A 367 22.22 -4.40 10.31
N ASP A 368 22.62 -5.21 11.30
CA ASP A 368 23.95 -5.17 11.92
C ASP A 368 25.07 -5.40 10.88
N LYS A 369 24.92 -6.44 10.07
CA LYS A 369 25.89 -6.75 9.02
C LYS A 369 25.98 -5.66 7.95
N LEU A 370 24.85 -5.07 7.56
CA LEU A 370 24.82 -3.97 6.60
C LEU A 370 25.52 -2.72 7.13
N ILE A 371 25.41 -2.42 8.43
CA ILE A 371 26.16 -1.32 9.06
C ILE A 371 27.67 -1.52 8.86
N GLY A 372 28.19 -2.71 9.17
CA GLY A 372 29.61 -3.01 9.00
C GLY A 372 30.09 -2.86 7.55
N GLU A 373 29.25 -3.26 6.60
CA GLU A 373 29.54 -3.22 5.17
C GLU A 373 29.65 -1.81 4.61
N VAL A 374 28.70 -0.94 4.92
CA VAL A 374 28.75 0.46 4.43
C VAL A 374 29.78 1.30 5.18
N VAL A 375 30.05 1.00 6.45
CA VAL A 375 31.15 1.63 7.19
C VAL A 375 32.50 1.24 6.59
N THR A 376 32.70 -0.04 6.26
CA THR A 376 33.90 -0.51 5.58
C THR A 376 34.06 0.15 4.20
N ALA A 377 32.96 0.44 3.51
CA ALA A 377 32.96 1.17 2.24
C ALA A 377 33.26 2.68 2.38
N GLY A 378 33.38 3.22 3.59
CA GLY A 378 33.76 4.61 3.84
C GLY A 378 32.63 5.49 4.41
N LEU A 379 31.45 4.94 4.73
CA LEU A 379 30.41 5.71 5.42
C LEU A 379 30.84 5.95 6.87
N PRO A 380 30.80 7.19 7.38
CA PRO A 380 31.20 7.46 8.75
C PRO A 380 30.41 6.62 9.76
N PRO A 381 31.07 5.99 10.76
CA PRO A 381 30.38 5.27 11.83
C PRO A 381 29.46 6.14 12.68
N ALA A 382 29.48 7.47 12.55
CA ALA A 382 28.55 8.37 13.21
C ALA A 382 27.42 8.87 12.29
N SER A 383 27.33 8.36 11.04
CA SER A 383 26.35 8.85 10.07
C SER A 383 24.91 8.73 10.60
N PRO A 384 24.08 9.80 10.50
CA PRO A 384 22.67 9.75 10.85
C PRO A 384 21.85 8.74 10.03
N SER A 385 22.26 8.46 8.78
CA SER A 385 21.58 7.50 7.90
C SER A 385 21.60 6.06 8.41
N LEU A 386 22.51 5.76 9.35
CA LEU A 386 22.59 4.47 10.02
C LEU A 386 21.64 4.36 11.22
N GLY A 387 20.90 5.41 11.57
CA GLY A 387 20.06 5.48 12.77
C GLY A 387 19.02 4.35 12.84
N LEU A 388 18.28 4.13 11.76
CA LEU A 388 17.24 3.09 11.72
C LEU A 388 17.84 1.67 11.74
N LEU A 389 18.96 1.45 11.05
CA LEU A 389 19.68 0.17 11.07
C LEU A 389 20.18 -0.18 12.48
N ARG A 390 20.74 0.81 13.19
CA ARG A 390 21.20 0.62 14.58
C ARG A 390 20.06 0.32 15.53
N LEU A 391 18.96 1.05 15.41
CA LEU A 391 17.75 0.77 16.17
C LEU A 391 17.27 -0.66 15.91
N ASN A 392 17.20 -1.07 14.64
CA ASN A 392 16.77 -2.41 14.24
C ASN A 392 17.65 -3.51 14.86
N ALA A 393 18.97 -3.39 14.73
CA ALA A 393 19.94 -4.33 15.30
C ALA A 393 19.75 -4.46 16.83
N ALA A 394 19.68 -3.33 17.54
CA ALA A 394 19.56 -3.30 18.99
C ALA A 394 18.21 -3.81 19.53
N LEU A 395 17.13 -3.77 18.73
CA LEU A 395 15.82 -4.27 19.15
C LEU A 395 15.80 -5.81 19.32
N ALA A 396 16.65 -6.56 18.61
CA ALA A 396 16.68 -8.03 18.74
C ALA A 396 17.43 -8.51 19.99
N GLU A 397 18.54 -7.85 20.35
CA GLU A 397 19.35 -8.21 21.53
C GLU A 397 18.53 -8.21 22.83
N ASN A 398 17.49 -7.37 22.91
CA ASN A 398 16.65 -7.25 24.11
C ASN A 398 15.58 -8.33 24.23
N ARG A 399 15.11 -8.93 23.12
CA ARG A 399 14.13 -10.03 23.20
C ARG A 399 14.76 -11.25 23.87
N SER A 400 16.01 -11.55 23.51
CA SER A 400 16.82 -12.62 24.09
C SER A 400 17.16 -12.40 25.58
N GLN A 401 17.09 -11.16 26.08
CA GLN A 401 17.28 -10.82 27.50
C GLN A 401 15.98 -10.78 28.30
N SER A 402 14.82 -10.62 27.66
CA SER A 402 13.50 -10.67 28.33
C SER A 402 12.90 -12.07 28.35
N GLU A 403 13.39 -12.98 27.50
CA GLU A 403 13.05 -14.42 27.49
C GLU A 403 13.99 -15.28 28.36
N ARG A 404 14.99 -14.65 29.00
CA ARG A 404 15.85 -15.24 30.05
C ARG A 404 15.50 -14.58 31.39
#